data_AF-A0A346C933-F1
#
_entry.id   AF-A0A346C933-F1
#
_cell.length_a   1.000
_cell.length_b   1.000
_cell.length_c   1.000
_cell.angle_alpha   90.00
_cell.angle_beta   90.00
_cell.angle_gamma   90.00
#
_symmetry.space_group_name_H-M   'P 1'
#
loop_
_entity.id
_entity.type
_entity.pdbx_description
1 polymer ?
#
loop_
_entity_poly.entity_id
_entity_poly.type
_entity_poly.pdbx_seq_one_letter_code
_entity_poly.pdbx_strand_id
1 'polypeptide(L)'
;MDGPYLVGQVPRRSDMTEGRPGLPLELRFTVLDLAGKPLKDATITLWHCDPLGYYSGYLDMDPDEWVATATPEGVTAVEWDPPATDDSRFLRGTQPLDEQGAVAFSTVYPGWCFGRAIHIHIEVQVGGGGFLDQPALPPRRVEQVHREAPALQRALHAREAHQRL
;
A
#
# COMPACT_ATOMS: atom_id res chain seq x y z
N MET A 1 -3.00 10.94 -9.26
CA MET A 1 -2.41 11.74 -8.17
C MET A 1 -1.63 10.75 -7.34
N ASP A 2 -0.32 10.93 -7.25
CA ASP A 2 0.56 10.06 -6.50
C ASP A 2 0.26 10.28 -5.02
N GLY A 3 -0.60 9.44 -4.45
CA GLY A 3 -0.82 9.46 -3.01
C GLY A 3 0.51 9.25 -2.29
N PRO A 4 0.66 9.81 -1.08
CA PRO A 4 1.95 9.92 -0.41
C PRO A 4 2.61 8.55 -0.19
N TYR A 5 3.93 8.58 0.04
CA TYR A 5 4.77 7.46 0.48
C TYR A 5 5.40 6.57 -0.60
N LEU A 6 5.70 7.08 -1.80
CA LEU A 6 6.55 6.34 -2.73
C LEU A 6 8.03 6.56 -2.37
N VAL A 7 8.71 5.49 -1.96
CA VAL A 7 10.15 5.54 -1.71
C VAL A 7 10.92 5.29 -3.01
N GLY A 8 12.00 6.03 -3.23
CA GLY A 8 12.75 6.01 -4.50
C GLY A 8 13.40 4.66 -4.88
N GLN A 9 13.53 3.71 -3.95
CA GLN A 9 13.96 2.34 -4.24
C GLN A 9 12.99 1.33 -3.64
N VAL A 10 12.19 0.70 -4.51
CA VAL A 10 11.32 -0.43 -4.14
C VAL A 10 11.99 -1.76 -4.51
N PRO A 11 12.15 -2.72 -3.58
CA PRO A 11 12.88 -3.96 -3.87
C PRO A 11 12.15 -4.88 -4.85
N ARG A 12 12.92 -5.58 -5.71
CA ARG A 12 12.38 -6.57 -6.63
C ARG A 12 12.12 -7.90 -5.93
N ARG A 13 10.85 -8.25 -5.71
CA ARG A 13 10.44 -9.48 -4.99
C ARG A 13 8.97 -9.80 -5.16
N SER A 14 8.65 -11.10 -5.06
CA SER A 14 7.28 -11.61 -5.01
C SER A 14 6.71 -11.62 -3.60
N ASP A 15 7.47 -12.07 -2.61
CA ASP A 15 7.11 -11.93 -1.20
C ASP A 15 7.51 -10.55 -0.69
N MET A 16 6.51 -9.71 -0.42
CA MET A 16 6.67 -8.35 0.08
C MET A 16 6.61 -8.27 1.60
N THR A 17 6.32 -9.36 2.31
CA THR A 17 5.95 -9.32 3.72
C THR A 17 7.09 -8.85 4.61
N GLU A 18 8.33 -9.22 4.31
CA GLU A 18 9.47 -9.09 5.23
C GLU A 18 9.15 -9.62 6.65
N GLY A 19 8.32 -10.66 6.75
CA GLY A 19 7.90 -11.23 8.03
C GLY A 19 6.90 -10.37 8.82
N ARG A 20 6.33 -9.31 8.24
CA ARG A 20 5.25 -8.55 8.92
C ARG A 20 4.09 -9.50 9.27
N PRO A 21 3.62 -9.48 10.53
CA PRO A 21 2.46 -10.27 10.91
C PRO A 21 1.21 -9.69 10.27
N GLY A 22 0.23 -10.55 9.97
CA GLY A 22 -1.05 -10.12 9.42
C GLY A 22 -1.81 -11.29 8.79
N LEU A 23 -2.97 -10.98 8.21
CA LEU A 23 -3.71 -11.95 7.42
C LEU A 23 -3.01 -12.11 6.06
N PRO A 24 -2.51 -13.30 5.68
CA PRO A 24 -1.86 -13.49 4.39
C PRO A 24 -2.78 -13.15 3.23
N LEU A 25 -2.24 -12.45 2.23
CA LEU A 25 -2.95 -12.02 1.04
C LEU A 25 -2.10 -12.29 -0.19
N GLU A 26 -2.68 -13.00 -1.15
CA GLU A 26 -2.07 -13.21 -2.46
C GLU A 26 -2.75 -12.31 -3.49
N LEU A 27 -1.94 -11.54 -4.21
CA LEU A 27 -2.39 -10.62 -5.24
C LEU A 27 -1.89 -11.12 -6.59
N ARG A 28 -2.79 -11.25 -7.56
CA ARG A 28 -2.48 -11.63 -8.93
C ARG A 28 -3.04 -10.58 -9.86
N PHE A 29 -2.21 -10.11 -10.76
CA PHE A 29 -2.57 -9.13 -11.78
C PHE A 29 -2.31 -9.73 -13.15
N THR A 30 -3.21 -9.42 -14.09
CA THR A 30 -2.98 -9.59 -15.52
C THR A 30 -3.22 -8.22 -16.15
N VAL A 31 -2.20 -7.71 -16.84
CA VAL A 31 -2.26 -6.41 -17.50
C VAL A 31 -2.40 -6.64 -18.99
N LEU A 32 -3.41 -5.99 -19.57
CA LEU A 32 -3.73 -6.08 -20.98
C LEU A 32 -3.62 -4.70 -21.63
N ASP A 33 -3.25 -4.66 -22.90
CA ASP A 33 -3.37 -3.46 -23.74
C ASP A 33 -4.85 -3.18 -24.10
N LEU A 34 -5.10 -2.06 -24.78
CA LEU A 34 -6.45 -1.67 -25.20
C LEU A 34 -7.08 -2.63 -26.23
N ALA A 35 -6.27 -3.48 -26.87
CA ALA A 35 -6.74 -4.52 -27.78
C ALA A 35 -7.00 -5.86 -27.04
N GLY A 36 -6.84 -5.89 -25.72
CA GLY A 36 -7.04 -7.08 -24.88
C GLY A 36 -5.88 -8.07 -24.94
N LYS A 37 -4.71 -7.69 -25.44
CA LYS A 37 -3.52 -8.56 -25.48
C LYS A 37 -2.67 -8.37 -24.23
N PRO A 38 -1.99 -9.43 -23.74
CA PRO A 38 -0.99 -9.30 -22.68
C PRO A 38 -0.01 -8.16 -22.92
N LEU A 39 0.08 -7.25 -21.95
CA LEU A 39 1.04 -6.15 -21.99
C LEU A 39 2.44 -6.70 -21.75
N LYS A 40 3.39 -6.31 -22.60
CA LYS A 40 4.81 -6.69 -22.50
C LYS A 40 5.66 -5.51 -22.04
N ASP A 41 6.88 -5.82 -21.59
CA ASP A 41 7.88 -4.81 -21.20
C ASP A 41 7.38 -3.82 -20.15
N ALA A 42 6.58 -4.33 -19.22
CA ALA A 42 6.01 -3.58 -18.12
C ALA A 42 6.42 -4.14 -16.76
N THR A 43 6.50 -3.26 -15.77
CA THR A 43 6.82 -3.57 -14.38
C THR A 43 5.68 -3.08 -13.49
N ILE A 44 5.24 -3.91 -12.55
CA ILE A 44 4.32 -3.51 -11.50
C ILE A 44 5.09 -3.24 -10.21
N THR A 45 4.87 -2.08 -9.62
CA THR A 45 5.32 -1.71 -8.28
C THR A 45 4.12 -1.60 -7.36
N LEU A 46 4.18 -2.27 -6.20
CA LEU A 46 3.15 -2.26 -5.17
C LEU A 46 3.70 -1.68 -3.87
N TRP A 47 2.86 -0.93 -3.16
CA TRP A 47 3.09 -0.59 -1.76
C TRP A 47 1.77 -0.40 -1.00
N HIS A 48 1.78 -0.70 0.29
CA HIS A 48 0.67 -0.41 1.18
C HIS A 48 1.14 -0.34 2.64
N CYS A 49 0.26 0.12 3.52
CA CYS A 49 0.51 0.09 4.96
C CYS A 49 0.41 -1.32 5.53
N ASP A 50 1.03 -1.53 6.67
CA ASP A 50 0.80 -2.71 7.49
C ASP A 50 -0.63 -2.75 8.08
N PRO A 51 -1.01 -3.84 8.79
CA PRO A 51 -2.33 -3.93 9.42
C PRO A 51 -2.66 -2.82 10.44
N LEU A 52 -1.64 -2.09 10.93
CA LEU A 52 -1.79 -0.99 11.88
C LEU A 52 -1.81 0.38 11.21
N GLY A 53 -1.62 0.46 9.88
CA GLY A 53 -1.67 1.70 9.12
C GLY A 53 -0.31 2.33 8.81
N TYR A 54 0.79 1.74 9.28
CA TYR A 54 2.14 2.27 9.07
C TYR A 54 2.69 1.92 7.70
N TYR A 55 3.26 2.89 7.01
CA TYR A 55 4.00 2.70 5.77
C TYR A 55 5.49 2.51 6.07
N SER A 56 6.13 1.53 5.44
CA SER A 56 7.58 1.38 5.52
C SER A 56 8.29 2.56 4.88
N GLY A 57 9.37 3.02 5.50
CA GLY A 57 10.08 4.25 5.18
C GLY A 57 9.46 5.51 5.81
N TYR A 58 8.39 5.36 6.59
CA TYR A 58 7.66 6.45 7.24
C TYR A 58 7.21 6.07 8.66
N LEU A 59 8.00 5.26 9.37
CA LEU A 59 7.60 4.71 10.68
C LEU A 59 7.48 5.77 11.79
N ASP A 60 8.15 6.90 11.63
CA ASP A 60 8.04 8.05 12.54
C ASP A 60 6.77 8.89 12.32
N MET A 61 5.95 8.57 11.30
CA MET A 61 4.69 9.27 11.03
C MET A 61 3.52 8.58 11.71
N ASP A 62 2.66 9.37 12.34
CA ASP A 62 1.43 8.86 12.93
C ASP A 62 0.43 8.48 11.82
N PRO A 63 0.01 7.19 11.72
CA PRO A 63 -0.95 6.75 10.71
C PRO A 63 -2.38 7.25 10.95
N ASP A 64 -2.62 7.89 12.10
CA ASP A 64 -3.87 8.55 12.49
C ASP A 64 -3.88 10.07 12.21
N GLU A 65 -2.78 10.65 11.75
CA GLU A 65 -2.71 12.07 11.40
C GLU A 65 -2.49 12.30 9.90
N TRP A 66 -2.86 13.50 9.43
CA TRP A 66 -2.44 13.94 8.09
C TRP A 66 -0.95 14.25 8.11
N VAL A 67 -0.23 13.85 7.07
CA VAL A 67 1.11 14.40 6.83
C VAL A 67 0.94 15.88 6.49
N ALA A 68 1.17 16.72 7.48
CA ALA A 68 0.96 18.14 7.39
C ALA A 68 2.21 18.87 7.87
N THR A 69 2.60 19.90 7.12
CA THR A 69 3.52 20.90 7.67
C THR A 69 2.73 21.74 8.67
N ALA A 70 2.98 21.52 9.96
CA ALA A 70 2.46 22.37 11.02
C ALA A 70 3.30 23.63 11.13
N THR A 71 2.69 24.81 10.98
CA THR A 71 3.30 26.08 11.40
C THR A 71 2.68 26.52 12.73
N PRO A 72 3.29 27.47 13.47
CA PRO A 72 2.69 28.03 14.67
C PRO A 72 1.27 28.59 14.45
N GLU A 73 0.90 28.89 13.20
CA GLU A 73 -0.40 29.43 12.79
C GLU A 73 -1.41 28.36 12.34
N GLY A 74 -1.03 27.07 12.29
CA GLY A 74 -1.88 25.94 11.92
C GLY A 74 -1.32 25.05 10.81
N VAL A 75 -2.11 24.08 10.33
CA VAL A 75 -1.76 23.23 9.18
C VAL A 75 -1.89 24.06 7.90
N THR A 76 -0.77 24.30 7.22
CA THR A 76 -0.73 25.17 6.03
C THR A 76 -0.61 24.41 4.72
N ALA A 77 -0.14 23.16 4.75
CA ALA A 77 -0.07 22.28 3.59
C ALA A 77 -0.11 20.80 3.99
N VAL A 78 -0.79 19.97 3.19
CA VAL A 78 -0.58 18.52 3.18
C VAL A 78 0.69 18.25 2.36
N GLU A 79 1.65 17.57 2.95
CA GLU A 79 2.89 17.22 2.26
C GLU A 79 2.65 15.92 1.48
N TRP A 80 2.63 16.04 0.15
CA TRP A 80 2.27 14.94 -0.75
C TRP A 80 3.40 13.94 -0.97
N ASP A 81 4.65 14.35 -0.74
CA ASP A 81 5.84 13.49 -0.85
C ASP A 81 6.86 13.86 0.23
N PRO A 82 6.56 13.55 1.51
CA PRO A 82 7.50 13.82 2.58
C PRO A 82 8.77 12.97 2.39
N PRO A 83 9.95 13.45 2.85
CA PRO A 83 11.14 12.63 2.89
C PRO A 83 10.90 11.39 3.75
N ALA A 84 11.48 10.26 3.33
CA ALA A 84 11.45 9.04 4.13
C ALA A 84 12.06 9.30 5.52
N THR A 85 11.42 8.78 6.57
CA THR A 85 11.90 8.90 7.95
C THR A 85 12.81 7.74 8.35
N ASP A 86 12.74 6.62 7.63
CA ASP A 86 13.56 5.44 7.88
C ASP A 86 13.85 4.59 6.61
N ASP A 87 14.66 3.54 6.77
CA ASP A 87 15.12 2.67 5.68
C ASP A 87 14.31 1.37 5.51
N SER A 88 13.23 1.17 6.27
CA SER A 88 12.40 -0.03 6.14
C SER A 88 11.71 -0.09 4.76
N ARG A 89 11.50 -1.31 4.25
CA ARG A 89 10.89 -1.53 2.92
C ARG A 89 9.81 -2.60 2.91
N PHE A 90 9.35 -3.07 4.06
CA PHE A 90 8.29 -4.08 4.14
C PHE A 90 7.04 -3.65 3.39
N LEU A 91 6.29 -4.61 2.87
CA LEU A 91 5.04 -4.41 2.13
C LEU A 91 5.20 -3.51 0.89
N ARG A 92 6.41 -3.50 0.32
CA ARG A 92 6.76 -2.88 -0.96
C ARG A 92 7.45 -3.91 -1.86
N GLY A 93 7.07 -3.95 -3.13
CA GLY A 93 7.65 -4.89 -4.09
C GLY A 93 7.48 -4.42 -5.52
N THR A 94 8.47 -4.69 -6.35
CA THR A 94 8.42 -4.47 -7.79
C THR A 94 8.69 -5.76 -8.55
N GLN A 95 7.96 -6.02 -9.63
CA GLN A 95 8.16 -7.19 -10.48
C GLN A 95 7.79 -6.91 -11.93
N PRO A 96 8.60 -7.36 -12.90
CA PRO A 96 8.20 -7.34 -14.30
C PRO A 96 7.04 -8.31 -14.53
N LEU A 97 6.21 -8.00 -15.52
CA LEU A 97 5.22 -8.94 -16.03
C LEU A 97 5.89 -10.12 -16.73
N ASP A 98 5.27 -11.29 -16.65
CA ASP A 98 5.64 -12.46 -17.45
C ASP A 98 5.16 -12.33 -18.91
N GLU A 99 5.42 -13.38 -19.72
CA GLU A 99 5.03 -13.41 -21.14
C GLU A 99 3.51 -13.36 -21.36
N GLN A 100 2.72 -13.69 -20.33
CA GLN A 100 1.26 -13.63 -20.33
C GLN A 100 0.74 -12.31 -19.75
N GLY A 101 1.63 -11.34 -19.48
CA GLY A 101 1.27 -10.06 -18.90
C GLY A 101 0.86 -10.18 -17.44
N ALA A 102 1.25 -11.26 -16.76
CA ALA A 102 0.83 -11.58 -15.41
C ALA A 102 1.96 -11.40 -14.39
N VAL A 103 1.55 -11.17 -13.13
CA VAL A 103 2.46 -11.08 -11.99
C VAL A 103 1.72 -11.43 -10.70
N ALA A 104 2.44 -11.98 -9.72
CA ALA A 104 1.89 -12.38 -8.44
C ALA A 104 2.75 -11.91 -7.28
N PHE A 105 2.10 -11.41 -6.21
CA PHE A 105 2.75 -10.99 -4.98
C PHE A 105 2.12 -11.66 -3.76
N SER A 106 2.96 -12.02 -2.80
CA SER A 106 2.55 -12.45 -1.46
C SER A 106 2.74 -11.29 -0.49
N THR A 107 1.70 -10.95 0.24
CA THR A 107 1.70 -9.84 1.20
C THR A 107 0.78 -10.14 2.39
N VAL A 108 0.51 -9.14 3.24
CA VAL A 108 -0.53 -9.19 4.26
C VAL A 108 -1.64 -8.20 3.95
N TYR A 109 -2.84 -8.48 4.45
CA TYR A 109 -3.98 -7.59 4.33
C TYR A 109 -3.71 -6.22 4.98
N PRO A 110 -3.85 -5.09 4.26
CA PRO A 110 -3.54 -3.78 4.80
C PRO A 110 -4.53 -3.32 5.85
N GLY A 111 -4.03 -2.46 6.75
CA GLY A 111 -4.85 -1.72 7.70
C GLY A 111 -5.49 -0.48 7.08
N TRP A 112 -6.15 0.28 7.93
CA TRP A 112 -6.66 1.61 7.61
C TRP A 112 -5.62 2.68 7.95
N CYS A 113 -5.68 3.85 7.32
CA CYS A 113 -4.92 5.03 7.71
C CYS A 113 -5.84 6.25 7.58
N PHE A 114 -5.60 7.29 8.39
CA PHE A 114 -6.52 8.40 8.54
C PHE A 114 -6.96 8.99 7.20
N GLY A 115 -8.26 9.23 7.05
CA GLY A 115 -8.84 9.83 5.86
C GLY A 115 -8.88 8.96 4.59
N ARG A 116 -8.39 7.71 4.59
CA ARG A 116 -8.38 6.83 3.40
C ARG A 116 -9.11 5.50 3.64
N ALA A 117 -9.65 4.86 2.60
CA ALA A 117 -10.17 3.49 2.73
C ALA A 117 -9.01 2.49 2.90
N ILE A 118 -9.29 1.21 3.17
CA ILE A 118 -8.25 0.17 3.06
C ILE A 118 -7.89 0.01 1.57
N HIS A 119 -6.63 0.24 1.20
CA HIS A 119 -6.17 0.30 -0.18
C HIS A 119 -4.76 -0.25 -0.36
N ILE A 120 -4.43 -0.56 -1.62
CA ILE A 120 -3.08 -0.93 -2.05
C ILE A 120 -2.74 -0.02 -3.22
N HIS A 121 -1.55 0.56 -3.19
CA HIS A 121 -1.04 1.37 -4.30
C HIS A 121 -0.42 0.47 -5.36
N ILE A 122 -0.65 0.81 -6.63
CA ILE A 122 -0.17 0.05 -7.79
C ILE A 122 0.35 1.01 -8.85
N GLU A 123 1.62 0.91 -9.18
CA GLU A 123 2.21 1.59 -10.34
C GLU A 123 2.52 0.58 -11.43
N VAL A 124 2.15 0.89 -12.67
CA VAL A 124 2.53 0.12 -13.85
C VAL A 124 3.44 0.99 -14.71
N GLN A 125 4.70 0.58 -14.86
CA GLN A 125 5.67 1.26 -15.70
C GLN A 125 5.87 0.48 -17.01
N VAL A 126 5.70 1.14 -18.15
CA VAL A 126 5.80 0.55 -19.50
C VAL A 126 6.89 1.27 -20.28
N GLY A 127 7.94 0.56 -20.71
CA GLY A 127 8.97 1.12 -21.60
C GLY A 127 9.66 2.41 -21.11
N GLY A 128 9.64 2.69 -19.80
CA GLY A 128 10.21 3.91 -19.18
C GLY A 128 9.21 5.05 -18.91
N GLY A 129 7.93 4.91 -19.26
CA GLY A 129 6.84 5.79 -18.84
C GLY A 129 5.93 5.11 -17.79
N GLY A 130 5.55 5.82 -16.74
CA GLY A 130 4.74 5.28 -15.63
C GLY A 130 3.26 5.67 -15.69
N PHE A 131 2.38 4.76 -15.28
CA PHE A 131 0.99 5.03 -14.92
C PHE A 131 0.73 4.55 -13.49
N LEU A 132 0.19 5.41 -12.64
CA LEU A 132 -0.14 5.08 -11.25
C LEU A 132 -1.65 4.94 -11.03
N ASP A 133 -2.04 3.89 -10.30
CA ASP A 133 -3.39 3.65 -9.79
C ASP A 133 -3.38 3.27 -8.29
N GLN A 134 -4.51 3.47 -7.60
CA GLN A 134 -4.66 3.20 -6.16
C GLN A 134 -5.96 2.45 -5.87
N PRO A 135 -6.07 1.18 -6.28
CA PRO A 135 -7.30 0.42 -6.07
C PRO A 135 -7.62 0.25 -4.59
N ALA A 136 -8.84 0.66 -4.21
CA ALA A 136 -9.46 0.26 -2.96
C ALA A 136 -9.78 -1.25 -2.98
N LEU A 137 -9.66 -1.92 -1.83
CA LEU A 137 -10.08 -3.32 -1.74
C LEU A 137 -11.61 -3.43 -1.89
N PRO A 138 -12.14 -4.45 -2.60
CA PRO A 138 -13.58 -4.60 -2.79
C PRO A 138 -14.31 -4.71 -1.44
N PRO A 139 -15.45 -4.02 -1.24
CA PRO A 139 -16.17 -4.01 0.04
C PRO A 139 -16.47 -5.40 0.59
N ARG A 140 -16.85 -6.36 -0.27
CA ARG A 140 -17.12 -7.74 0.14
C ARG A 140 -15.89 -8.44 0.74
N ARG A 141 -14.69 -8.15 0.23
CA ARG A 141 -13.44 -8.70 0.78
C ARG A 141 -13.11 -8.03 2.11
N VAL A 142 -13.36 -6.73 2.25
CA VAL A 142 -13.21 -6.00 3.52
C VAL A 142 -14.15 -6.56 4.59
N GLU A 143 -15.44 -6.70 4.27
CA GLU A 143 -16.45 -7.25 5.17
C GLU A 143 -16.16 -8.70 5.59
N GLN A 144 -15.72 -9.52 4.64
CA GLN A 144 -15.34 -10.91 4.92
C GLN A 144 -14.15 -10.96 5.87
N VAL A 145 -13.10 -10.19 5.62
CA VAL A 145 -11.92 -10.13 6.47
C VAL A 145 -12.26 -9.58 7.87
N HIS A 146 -13.11 -8.55 7.95
CA HIS A 146 -13.61 -8.03 9.22
C HIS A 146 -14.40 -9.08 10.01
N ARG A 147 -15.03 -10.06 9.36
CA ARG A 147 -15.75 -11.15 10.02
C ARG A 147 -14.86 -12.31 10.41
N GLU A 148 -13.84 -12.61 9.60
CA GLU A 148 -13.09 -13.87 9.65
C GLU A 148 -11.70 -13.75 10.28
N ALA A 149 -11.20 -12.53 10.55
CA ALA A 149 -9.84 -12.31 11.08
C ALA A 149 -9.83 -11.64 12.48
N PRO A 150 -10.02 -12.40 13.58
CA PRO A 150 -10.02 -11.88 14.95
C PRO A 150 -8.73 -11.15 15.37
N ALA A 151 -7.59 -11.43 14.73
CA ALA A 151 -6.34 -10.72 14.98
C ALA A 151 -6.34 -9.31 14.37
N LEU A 152 -6.92 -9.16 13.17
CA LEU A 152 -7.12 -7.87 12.53
C LEU A 152 -8.21 -7.07 13.25
N GLN A 153 -9.31 -7.71 13.66
CA GLN A 153 -10.32 -7.09 14.52
C GLN A 153 -9.74 -6.58 15.84
N ARG A 154 -8.84 -7.34 16.48
CA ARG A 154 -8.15 -6.89 17.68
C ARG A 154 -7.20 -5.73 17.42
N ALA A 155 -6.49 -5.74 16.29
CA ALA A 155 -5.64 -4.61 15.89
C ALA A 155 -6.46 -3.34 15.60
N LEU A 156 -7.58 -3.48 14.90
CA LEU A 156 -8.54 -2.40 14.62
C LEU A 156 -9.18 -1.88 15.91
N HIS A 157 -9.72 -2.75 16.76
CA HIS A 157 -10.35 -2.37 18.03
C HIS A 157 -9.35 -1.78 19.05
N ALA A 158 -8.11 -2.28 19.09
CA ALA A 158 -7.06 -1.72 19.96
C ALA A 158 -6.69 -0.29 19.54
N ARG A 159 -6.71 0.00 18.24
CA ARG A 159 -6.51 1.36 17.70
C ARG A 159 -7.72 2.26 17.93
N GLU A 160 -8.95 1.77 17.74
CA GLU A 160 -10.19 2.50 18.08
C GLU A 160 -10.28 2.86 19.58
N ALA A 161 -9.75 2.01 20.46
CA ALA A 161 -9.71 2.27 21.90
C ALA A 161 -8.69 3.37 22.28
N HIS A 162 -7.62 3.54 21.50
CA HIS A 162 -6.61 4.57 21.73
C HIS A 162 -7.11 5.99 21.37
N GLN A 163 -8.05 6.10 20.42
CA GLN A 163 -8.67 7.37 20.01
C GLN A 163 -9.78 7.88 20.96
N ARG A 164 -10.15 7.11 21.99
CA ARG A 164 -11.23 7.44 22.95
C ARG A 164 -10.74 7.86 24.33
N LEU A 165 -9.43 8.03 24.51
CA LEU A 165 -8.77 8.54 25.72
C LEU A 165 -8.29 9.97 25.49
#